data_AF-X6M6H8-F1
#
_entry.id   AF-X6M6H8-F1
#
_cell.length_a   1.000
_cell.length_b   1.000
_cell.length_c   1.000
_cell.angle_alpha   90.00
_cell.angle_beta   90.00
_cell.angle_gamma   90.00
#
_symmetry.space_group_name_H-M   'P 1'
#
loop_
_entity.id
_entity.type
_entity.pdbx_description
1 polymer ?
#
loop_
_entity_poly.entity_id
_entity_poly.type
_entity_poly.pdbx_seq_one_letter_code
_entity_poly.pdbx_strand_id
1 'polypeptide(L)'
;MDKQDIQEFLRNVIVTYKLRKNINEFDSLIIIISGYINNKNTLITSDGNFISIYEDIFSLFCPEQMESFQSCPKLLIIDACHTNNYGLSIPHNIRIKRQKQQHVQQFCHDFVTIWSIIKENEIDHFPLFSQSLKNTIKFKYDRGYSFNQMMQYIQQNIDKSKRNMEIQFTDHTFIFESKQFT
;
A
#
# COMPACT_ATOMS: atom_id res chain seq x y z
N MET A 1 -3.88 13.19 8.21
CA MET A 1 -3.14 13.96 7.19
C MET A 1 -4.16 14.41 6.18
N ASP A 2 -4.22 15.71 5.95
CA ASP A 2 -5.07 16.25 4.91
C ASP A 2 -4.47 15.98 3.52
N LYS A 3 -5.16 16.42 2.46
CA LYS A 3 -4.66 16.17 1.10
C LYS A 3 -3.32 16.85 0.83
N GLN A 4 -3.15 18.08 1.31
CA GLN A 4 -1.94 18.86 1.06
C GLN A 4 -0.74 18.29 1.82
N ASP A 5 -0.95 17.87 3.07
CA ASP A 5 0.06 17.20 3.90
C ASP A 5 0.66 15.99 3.19
N ILE A 6 -0.19 15.14 2.58
CA ILE A 6 0.26 13.91 1.90
C ILE A 6 1.07 14.24 0.66
N GLN A 7 0.60 15.20 -0.15
CA GLN A 7 1.31 15.64 -1.35
C GLN A 7 2.67 16.26 -1.00
N GLU A 8 2.72 17.09 0.03
CA GLU A 8 3.95 17.69 0.51
C GLU A 8 4.91 16.64 1.07
N PHE A 9 4.41 15.70 1.87
CA PHE A 9 5.19 14.59 2.41
C PHE A 9 5.87 13.79 1.28
N LEU A 10 5.12 13.36 0.26
CA LEU A 10 5.66 12.60 -0.87
C LEU A 10 6.73 13.40 -1.63
N ARG A 11 6.48 14.69 -1.91
CA ARG A 11 7.46 15.57 -2.55
C ARG A 11 8.74 15.69 -1.71
N ASN A 12 8.59 15.87 -0.41
CA ASN A 12 9.71 16.02 0.52
C ASN A 12 10.53 14.73 0.61
N VAL A 13 9.90 13.55 0.60
CA VAL A 13 10.57 12.24 0.53
C VAL A 13 11.42 12.14 -0.75
N ILE A 14 10.84 12.45 -1.91
CA ILE A 14 11.54 12.39 -3.21
C ILE A 14 12.77 13.30 -3.22
N VAL A 15 12.65 14.52 -2.71
CA VAL A 15 13.74 15.50 -2.66
C VAL A 15 14.81 15.10 -1.65
N THR A 16 14.40 14.79 -0.41
CA THR A 16 15.30 14.51 0.72
C THR A 16 16.18 13.31 0.43
N TYR A 17 15.58 12.24 -0.10
CA TYR A 17 16.30 11.00 -0.44
C TYR A 17 16.85 10.99 -1.87
N LYS A 18 16.70 12.10 -2.60
CA LYS A 18 17.23 12.28 -3.97
C LYS A 18 16.79 11.16 -4.92
N LEU A 19 15.54 10.70 -4.77
CA LEU A 19 15.05 9.46 -5.40
C LEU A 19 15.08 9.51 -6.92
N ARG A 20 14.87 10.69 -7.54
CA ARG A 20 14.91 10.83 -9.02
C ARG A 20 16.21 10.36 -9.65
N LYS A 21 17.33 10.55 -8.95
CA LYS A 21 18.66 10.11 -9.42
C LYS A 21 19.17 8.87 -8.66
N ASN A 22 18.40 8.37 -7.70
CA ASN A 22 18.78 7.30 -6.78
C ASN A 22 20.24 7.41 -6.27
N ILE A 23 20.66 8.61 -5.86
CA ILE A 23 22.07 8.89 -5.47
C ILE A 23 22.54 8.02 -4.29
N ASN A 24 21.59 7.55 -3.48
CA ASN A 24 21.88 6.70 -2.33
C ASN A 24 21.83 5.20 -2.66
N GLU A 25 21.71 4.84 -3.94
CA GLU A 25 21.78 3.46 -4.44
C GLU A 25 20.77 2.51 -3.76
N PHE A 26 19.53 2.99 -3.56
CA PHE A 26 18.45 2.14 -3.09
C PHE A 26 18.22 1.02 -4.10
N ASP A 27 18.15 -0.22 -3.61
CA ASP A 27 17.93 -1.40 -4.43
C ASP A 27 16.45 -1.73 -4.61
N SER A 28 15.58 -1.14 -3.78
CA SER A 28 14.15 -1.43 -3.77
C SER A 28 13.34 -0.25 -3.21
N LEU A 29 12.05 -0.23 -3.52
CA LEU A 29 11.09 0.73 -2.97
C LEU A 29 9.94 -0.02 -2.30
N ILE A 30 9.62 0.35 -1.05
CA ILE A 30 8.44 -0.16 -0.35
C ILE A 30 7.55 1.02 0.03
N ILE A 31 6.29 0.99 -0.42
CA ILE A 31 5.27 1.97 -0.05
C ILE A 31 4.20 1.25 0.77
N ILE A 32 3.91 1.77 1.96
CA ILE A 32 2.85 1.26 2.83
C ILE A 32 1.81 2.35 3.01
N ILE A 33 0.57 2.06 2.63
CA ILE A 33 -0.57 2.95 2.80
C ILE A 33 -1.52 2.29 3.78
N SER A 34 -1.90 3.03 4.82
CA SER A 34 -2.93 2.62 5.76
C SER A 34 -3.97 3.70 5.93
N GLY A 35 -5.25 3.35 5.83
CA GLY A 35 -6.33 4.32 5.96
C GLY A 35 -7.67 3.85 5.44
N TYR A 36 -8.55 4.81 5.15
CA TYR A 36 -9.88 4.54 4.60
C TYR A 36 -9.86 4.75 3.09
N ILE A 37 -10.44 3.81 2.36
CA ILE A 37 -10.57 3.89 0.90
C ILE A 37 -12.04 3.82 0.50
N ASN A 38 -12.39 4.44 -0.63
CA ASN A 38 -13.70 4.29 -1.25
C ASN A 38 -13.67 3.28 -2.41
N ASN A 39 -14.84 3.06 -3.03
CA ASN A 39 -15.06 2.14 -4.15
C ASN A 39 -14.23 2.42 -5.41
N LYS A 40 -13.49 3.54 -5.46
CA LYS A 40 -12.60 3.90 -6.56
C LYS A 40 -11.13 3.71 -6.20
N ASN A 41 -10.82 3.00 -5.12
CA ASN A 41 -9.45 2.84 -4.62
C ASN A 41 -8.77 4.18 -4.34
N THR A 42 -9.54 5.18 -3.87
CA THR A 42 -8.99 6.48 -3.47
C THR A 42 -8.97 6.57 -1.95
N LEU A 43 -7.86 7.10 -1.42
CA LEU A 43 -7.66 7.33 0.00
C LEU A 43 -8.50 8.53 0.45
N ILE A 44 -9.18 8.38 1.57
CA ILE A 44 -9.94 9.45 2.23
C ILE A 44 -9.02 10.12 3.24
N THR A 45 -8.83 11.42 3.05
CA THR A 45 -7.93 12.25 3.87
C THR A 45 -8.69 12.93 5.02
N SER A 46 -7.99 13.44 6.04
CA SER A 46 -8.65 13.93 7.27
C SER A 46 -9.51 15.18 7.08
N ASP A 47 -9.30 15.93 5.99
CA ASP A 47 -10.15 17.07 5.59
C ASP A 47 -11.34 16.64 4.70
N GLY A 48 -11.53 15.33 4.52
CA GLY A 48 -12.60 14.73 3.71
C GLY A 48 -12.40 14.87 2.20
N ASN A 49 -11.21 15.28 1.76
CA ASN A 49 -10.80 15.19 0.36
C ASN A 49 -10.29 13.77 0.02
N PHE A 50 -10.06 13.54 -1.28
CA PHE A 50 -9.57 12.26 -1.78
C PHE A 50 -8.24 12.39 -2.51
N ILE A 51 -7.44 11.33 -2.42
CA ILE A 51 -6.20 11.12 -3.14
C ILE A 51 -6.30 9.79 -3.89
N SER A 52 -6.06 9.81 -5.19
CA SER A 52 -5.97 8.61 -6.01
C SER A 52 -4.70 7.86 -5.67
N ILE A 53 -4.84 6.61 -5.22
CA ILE A 53 -3.70 5.78 -4.85
C ILE A 53 -2.76 5.58 -6.06
N TYR A 54 -3.33 5.31 -7.24
CA TYR A 54 -2.54 5.08 -8.45
C TYR A 54 -2.08 6.38 -9.12
N GLU A 55 -2.97 7.36 -9.30
CA GLU A 55 -2.65 8.57 -10.07
C GLU A 55 -1.87 9.61 -9.27
N ASP A 56 -2.17 9.79 -7.98
CA ASP A 56 -1.56 10.85 -7.18
C ASP A 56 -0.33 10.35 -6.40
N ILE A 57 -0.26 9.06 -6.06
CA ILE A 57 0.84 8.49 -5.26
C ILE A 57 1.78 7.66 -6.12
N PHE A 58 1.31 6.62 -6.81
CA PHE A 58 2.22 5.68 -7.48
C PHE A 58 2.83 6.20 -8.77
N SER A 59 2.08 7.00 -9.52
CA SER A 59 2.58 7.64 -10.75
C SER A 59 3.91 8.38 -10.51
N LEU A 60 4.13 8.91 -9.30
CA LEU A 60 5.36 9.60 -8.91
C LEU A 60 6.61 8.71 -8.97
N PHE A 61 6.43 7.39 -8.86
CA PHE A 61 7.49 6.39 -8.79
C PHE A 61 7.54 5.49 -10.03
N CYS A 62 6.73 5.79 -11.04
CA CYS A 62 6.78 5.10 -12.32
C CYS A 62 7.99 5.55 -13.16
N PRO A 63 8.46 4.73 -14.10
CA PRO A 63 9.65 5.03 -14.90
C PRO A 63 9.60 6.40 -15.58
N GLU A 64 8.42 6.89 -15.98
CA GLU A 64 8.24 8.20 -16.62
C GLU A 64 8.57 9.37 -15.69
N GLN A 65 8.39 9.18 -14.37
CA GLN A 65 8.69 10.18 -13.34
C GLN A 65 9.98 9.88 -12.58
N MET A 66 10.41 8.62 -12.57
CA MET A 66 11.49 8.09 -11.74
C MET A 66 12.25 6.96 -12.44
N GLU A 67 12.89 7.29 -13.55
CA GLU A 67 13.69 6.36 -14.38
C GLU A 67 14.73 5.57 -13.57
N SER A 68 15.35 6.19 -12.56
CA SER A 68 16.36 5.55 -11.70
C SER A 68 15.83 4.37 -10.87
N PHE A 69 14.52 4.19 -10.77
CA PHE A 69 13.88 3.05 -10.12
C PHE A 69 13.27 2.07 -11.13
N GLN A 70 13.44 2.25 -12.44
CA GLN A 70 12.82 1.39 -13.47
C GLN A 70 13.15 -0.09 -13.26
N SER A 71 14.40 -0.41 -12.92
CA SER A 71 14.84 -1.79 -12.69
C SER A 71 14.81 -2.21 -11.22
N CYS A 72 14.37 -1.34 -10.30
CA CYS A 72 14.27 -1.66 -8.89
C CYS A 72 12.93 -2.36 -8.59
N PRO A 73 12.93 -3.45 -7.81
CA PRO A 73 11.70 -4.03 -7.28
C PRO A 73 10.93 -3.00 -6.46
N LYS A 74 9.63 -2.86 -6.75
CA LYS A 74 8.72 -1.96 -6.04
C LYS A 74 7.61 -2.78 -5.39
N LEU A 75 7.52 -2.70 -4.08
CA LEU A 75 6.47 -3.35 -3.30
C LEU A 75 5.52 -2.29 -2.76
N LEU A 76 4.25 -2.55 -2.96
CA LEU A 76 3.16 -1.74 -2.46
C LEU A 76 2.30 -2.55 -1.51
N ILE A 77 2.02 -1.99 -0.34
CA ILE A 77 1.17 -2.59 0.67
C ILE A 77 0.07 -1.61 1.01
N ILE A 78 -1.18 -2.00 0.78
CA ILE A 78 -2.36 -1.19 1.10
C ILE A 78 -3.15 -1.94 2.17
N ASP A 79 -3.11 -1.45 3.40
CA ASP A 79 -3.85 -1.96 4.56
C ASP A 79 -5.00 -1.00 4.87
N ALA A 80 -6.17 -1.23 4.27
CA ALA A 80 -7.24 -0.24 4.23
C ALA A 80 -8.62 -0.78 4.59
N CYS A 81 -9.42 0.09 5.21
CA CYS A 81 -10.85 -0.14 5.43
C CYS A 81 -11.64 0.41 4.25
N HIS A 82 -12.47 -0.44 3.62
CA HIS A 82 -13.29 -0.02 2.50
C HIS A 82 -14.61 0.57 2.98
N THR A 83 -14.88 1.81 2.57
CA THR A 83 -16.10 2.53 2.93
C THR A 83 -17.05 2.63 1.74
N ASN A 84 -18.14 1.85 1.72
CA ASN A 84 -19.19 1.94 0.71
C ASN A 84 -20.12 3.14 0.96
N ASN A 85 -20.26 3.58 2.22
CA ASN A 85 -21.17 4.65 2.61
C ASN A 85 -20.42 5.77 3.33
N TYR A 86 -20.39 6.92 2.65
CA TYR A 86 -19.82 8.21 3.09
C TYR A 86 -20.34 8.77 4.44
N GLY A 87 -21.19 8.04 5.17
CA GLY A 87 -21.90 8.52 6.35
C GLY A 87 -21.84 7.65 7.61
N LEU A 88 -21.22 6.47 7.61
CA LEU A 88 -21.35 5.54 8.75
C LEU A 88 -20.03 5.04 9.36
N SER A 89 -18.92 5.03 8.61
CA SER A 89 -17.68 4.33 9.00
C SER A 89 -16.45 5.23 9.14
N ILE A 90 -16.60 6.52 8.81
CA ILE A 90 -15.51 7.49 8.92
C ILE A 90 -15.62 8.19 10.28
N PRO A 91 -14.49 8.43 10.98
CA PRO A 91 -14.47 9.25 12.19
C PRO A 91 -15.36 10.50 12.02
N HIS A 92 -16.24 10.76 12.99
CA HIS A 92 -17.31 11.78 12.89
C HIS A 92 -16.79 13.21 12.60
N ASN A 93 -15.48 13.44 12.73
CA ASN A 93 -14.81 14.69 12.42
C ASN A 93 -14.43 14.88 10.94
N ILE A 94 -14.60 13.87 10.07
CA ILE A 94 -14.23 13.97 8.65
C ILE A 94 -15.48 14.19 7.80
N ARG A 95 -15.59 15.38 7.19
CA ARG A 95 -16.70 15.74 6.29
C ARG A 95 -16.32 15.49 4.82
N ILE A 96 -16.86 14.43 4.24
CA ILE A 96 -16.51 14.01 2.88
C ILE A 96 -17.13 14.94 1.83
N LYS A 97 -16.32 15.40 0.87
CA LYS A 97 -16.81 16.19 -0.28
C LYS A 97 -17.31 15.26 -1.39
N ARG A 98 -18.36 15.61 -2.15
CA ARG A 98 -18.84 14.77 -3.27
C ARG A 98 -17.83 14.78 -4.43
N GLN A 99 -17.54 13.62 -5.01
CA GLN A 99 -16.59 13.48 -6.12
C GLN A 99 -17.30 13.12 -7.44
N LYS A 100 -16.86 13.69 -8.58
CA LYS A 100 -17.27 13.25 -9.92
C LYS A 100 -16.58 11.91 -10.27
N GLN A 101 -17.25 11.07 -11.06
CA GLN A 101 -16.70 9.78 -11.52
C GLN A 101 -15.58 10.03 -12.54
N GLN A 102 -14.42 9.39 -12.35
CA GLN A 102 -13.34 9.30 -13.33
C GLN A 102 -12.92 7.84 -13.45
N HIS A 103 -12.62 7.44 -14.68
CA HIS A 103 -12.26 6.08 -15.07
C HIS A 103 -10.87 5.70 -14.53
N VAL A 104 -10.74 4.48 -14.01
CA VAL A 104 -9.44 3.93 -13.58
C VAL A 104 -8.66 3.52 -14.83
N GLN A 105 -7.57 4.22 -15.12
CA GLN A 105 -6.60 3.87 -16.17
C GLN A 105 -5.68 2.74 -15.68
N GLN A 106 -5.06 2.01 -16.60
CA GLN A 106 -4.08 0.96 -16.30
C GLN A 106 -2.76 1.64 -15.92
N PHE A 107 -2.28 1.42 -14.69
CA PHE A 107 -1.07 2.09 -14.16
C PHE A 107 0.06 1.10 -13.91
N CYS A 108 1.28 1.50 -14.27
CA CYS A 108 2.57 1.00 -13.81
C CYS A 108 2.67 -0.51 -13.54
N HIS A 109 3.13 -1.28 -14.53
CA HIS A 109 3.27 -2.73 -14.43
C HIS A 109 4.37 -3.20 -13.45
N ASP A 110 5.19 -2.28 -12.94
CA ASP A 110 6.42 -2.62 -12.21
C ASP A 110 6.22 -2.76 -10.69
N PHE A 111 4.97 -2.68 -10.21
CA PHE A 111 4.64 -2.79 -8.80
C PHE A 111 4.05 -4.16 -8.46
N VAL A 112 4.66 -4.77 -7.46
CA VAL A 112 4.05 -5.88 -6.74
C VAL A 112 3.15 -5.28 -5.67
N THR A 113 1.86 -5.61 -5.72
CA THR A 113 0.88 -4.99 -4.84
C THR A 113 0.27 -6.03 -3.92
N ILE A 114 0.22 -5.72 -2.62
CA ILE A 114 -0.55 -6.43 -1.61
C ILE A 114 -1.69 -5.53 -1.15
N TRP A 115 -2.92 -5.98 -1.34
CA TRP A 115 -4.10 -5.37 -0.75
C TRP A 115 -4.50 -6.16 0.48
N SER A 116 -4.83 -5.46 1.56
CA SER A 116 -5.62 -5.96 2.67
C SER A 116 -6.81 -5.03 2.82
N ILE A 117 -8.00 -5.56 2.55
CA ILE A 117 -9.24 -4.80 2.59
C ILE A 117 -10.13 -5.36 3.68
N ILE A 118 -10.44 -4.53 4.67
CA ILE A 118 -11.44 -4.81 5.70
C ILE A 118 -12.79 -4.27 5.22
N LYS A 119 -13.82 -5.11 5.18
CA LYS A 119 -15.18 -4.71 4.81
C LYS A 119 -15.86 -3.95 5.95
N GLU A 120 -16.69 -2.98 5.58
CA GLU A 120 -17.24 -1.88 6.40
C GLU A 120 -18.02 -2.26 7.68
N ASN A 121 -18.29 -3.55 7.93
CA ASN A 121 -19.08 -4.02 9.06
C ASN A 121 -18.24 -4.48 10.28
N GLU A 122 -16.91 -4.36 10.22
CA GLU A 122 -15.99 -4.88 11.26
C GLU A 122 -14.91 -3.84 11.66
N ILE A 123 -15.32 -2.62 12.01
CA ILE A 123 -14.42 -1.49 12.35
C ILE A 123 -13.59 -1.77 13.62
N ASP A 124 -13.99 -2.73 14.46
CA ASP A 124 -13.31 -3.07 15.73
C ASP A 124 -12.05 -3.96 15.58
N HIS A 125 -11.55 -4.16 14.35
CA HIS A 125 -10.59 -5.23 14.05
C HIS A 125 -9.26 -4.77 13.42
N PHE A 126 -8.63 -3.75 14.01
CA PHE A 126 -7.20 -3.43 13.78
C PHE A 126 -6.27 -4.33 14.64
N PRO A 127 -5.03 -4.70 14.23
CA PRO A 127 -4.40 -4.66 12.91
C PRO A 127 -3.98 -6.09 12.47
N LEU A 128 -4.95 -6.94 12.13
CA LEU A 128 -4.67 -8.38 11.90
C LEU A 128 -3.68 -8.60 10.74
N PHE A 129 -3.84 -7.88 9.64
CA PHE A 129 -2.97 -8.01 8.48
C PHE A 129 -1.55 -7.56 8.79
N SER A 130 -1.35 -6.33 9.24
CA SER A 130 -0.02 -5.81 9.55
C SER A 130 0.66 -6.58 10.69
N GLN A 131 -0.08 -7.12 11.65
CA GLN A 131 0.48 -8.03 12.66
C GLN A 131 0.90 -9.39 12.06
N SER A 132 0.06 -9.97 11.20
CA SER A 132 0.37 -11.22 10.48
C SER A 132 1.59 -11.05 9.58
N LEU A 133 1.63 -9.96 8.80
CA LEU A 133 2.74 -9.57 7.94
C LEU A 133 4.04 -9.41 8.74
N LYS A 134 4.02 -8.59 9.80
CA LYS A 134 5.18 -8.34 10.67
C LYS A 134 5.70 -9.64 11.29
N ASN A 135 4.82 -10.45 11.88
CA ASN A 135 5.21 -11.71 12.51
C ASN A 135 5.79 -12.66 11.47
N THR A 136 5.14 -12.80 10.32
CA THR A 136 5.60 -13.71 9.27
C THR A 136 6.97 -13.32 8.76
N ILE A 137 7.17 -12.06 8.35
CA ILE A 137 8.47 -11.57 7.88
C ILE A 137 9.54 -11.83 8.95
N LYS A 138 9.29 -11.41 10.19
CA LYS A 138 10.25 -11.59 11.29
C LYS A 138 10.66 -13.05 11.53
N PHE A 139 9.72 -13.99 11.44
CA PHE A 139 10.01 -15.39 11.77
C PHE A 139 10.46 -16.24 10.57
N LYS A 140 10.15 -15.82 9.35
CA LYS A 140 10.32 -16.63 8.15
C LYS A 140 11.44 -16.14 7.24
N TYR A 141 11.69 -14.83 7.20
CA TYR A 141 12.74 -14.25 6.37
C TYR A 141 14.12 -14.86 6.68
N ASP A 142 14.53 -14.84 7.96
CA ASP A 142 15.82 -15.41 8.41
C ASP A 142 15.93 -16.93 8.23
N ARG A 143 14.81 -17.60 7.93
CA ARG A 143 14.75 -19.04 7.67
C ARG A 143 14.75 -19.37 6.18
N GLY A 144 15.01 -18.38 5.31
CA GLY A 144 15.08 -18.55 3.86
C GLY A 144 13.73 -18.80 3.19
N TYR A 145 12.62 -18.42 3.83
CA TYR A 145 11.33 -18.51 3.17
C TYR A 145 11.24 -17.47 2.05
N SER A 146 10.78 -17.89 0.89
CA SER A 146 10.50 -16.96 -0.21
C SER A 146 9.34 -16.04 0.15
N PHE A 147 9.27 -14.89 -0.51
CA PHE A 147 8.18 -13.95 -0.33
C PHE A 147 6.79 -14.59 -0.56
N ASN A 148 6.66 -15.41 -1.60
CA ASN A 148 5.43 -16.17 -1.87
C ASN A 148 5.04 -17.11 -0.72
N GLN A 149 6.01 -17.82 -0.14
CA GLN A 149 5.74 -18.69 1.00
C GLN A 149 5.29 -17.88 2.23
N MET A 150 5.88 -16.70 2.44
CA MET A 150 5.44 -15.78 3.48
C MET A 150 4.02 -15.25 3.21
N MET A 151 3.68 -14.88 1.97
CA MET A 151 2.33 -14.44 1.62
C MET A 151 1.28 -15.54 1.81
N GLN A 152 1.58 -16.78 1.42
CA GLN A 152 0.71 -17.92 1.68
C GLN A 152 0.47 -18.12 3.18
N TYR A 153 1.51 -17.94 4.01
CA TYR A 153 1.36 -18.06 5.45
C TYR A 153 0.49 -16.94 6.05
N ILE A 154 0.65 -15.71 5.56
CA ILE A 154 -0.17 -14.56 5.97
C ILE A 154 -1.64 -14.80 5.61
N GLN A 155 -1.92 -15.26 4.38
CA GLN A 155 -3.25 -15.64 3.94
C GLN A 155 -3.87 -16.70 4.87
N GLN A 156 -3.14 -17.79 5.13
CA GLN A 156 -3.62 -18.86 6.02
C GLN A 156 -3.91 -18.37 7.44
N ASN A 157 -3.12 -17.46 7.99
CA ASN A 157 -3.37 -16.89 9.31
C ASN A 157 -4.63 -16.04 9.34
N ILE A 158 -4.89 -15.30 8.26
CA ILE A 158 -6.08 -14.45 8.14
C ILE A 158 -7.33 -15.30 7.89
N ASP A 159 -7.26 -16.31 7.03
CA ASP A 159 -8.38 -17.24 6.79
C ASP A 159 -8.80 -17.97 8.09
N LYS A 160 -7.83 -18.40 8.90
CA LYS A 160 -8.09 -19.02 10.21
C LYS A 160 -8.78 -18.09 11.20
N SER A 161 -8.60 -16.77 11.06
CA SER A 161 -9.22 -15.80 11.94
C SER A 161 -10.73 -15.64 11.71
N LYS A 162 -11.28 -16.22 10.62
CA LYS A 162 -12.70 -16.10 10.19
C LYS A 162 -13.21 -14.66 10.05
N ARG A 163 -12.32 -13.69 9.79
CA ARG A 163 -12.68 -12.28 9.61
C ARG A 163 -13.01 -11.96 8.16
N ASN A 164 -13.81 -10.91 7.94
CA ASN A 164 -14.18 -10.42 6.61
C ASN A 164 -13.07 -9.55 5.99
N MET A 165 -11.86 -10.14 5.88
CA MET A 165 -10.69 -9.51 5.28
C MET A 165 -10.37 -10.18 3.95
N GLU A 166 -10.20 -9.37 2.91
CA GLU A 166 -9.78 -9.84 1.59
C GLU A 166 -8.33 -9.44 1.35
N ILE A 167 -7.50 -10.39 0.92
CA ILE A 167 -6.12 -10.13 0.52
C ILE A 167 -6.00 -10.42 -0.96
N GLN A 168 -5.42 -9.47 -1.70
CA GLN A 168 -5.12 -9.65 -3.12
C GLN A 168 -3.65 -9.36 -3.37
N PHE A 169 -3.07 -10.09 -4.32
CA PHE A 169 -1.65 -10.02 -4.64
C PHE A 169 -1.41 -10.13 -6.14
N THR A 170 -0.57 -9.26 -6.71
CA THR A 170 -0.47 -9.11 -8.18
C THR A 170 0.71 -9.78 -8.87
N ASP A 171 1.77 -10.23 -8.17
CA ASP A 171 2.95 -10.78 -8.86
C ASP A 171 3.75 -11.81 -8.06
N HIS A 172 3.75 -13.07 -8.52
CA HIS A 172 4.44 -14.19 -7.90
C HIS A 172 5.97 -14.21 -8.07
N THR A 173 6.59 -13.18 -8.65
CA THR A 173 8.04 -13.17 -8.95
C THR A 173 8.87 -12.24 -8.08
N PHE A 174 8.27 -11.56 -7.09
CA PHE A 174 9.03 -10.74 -6.14
C PHE A 174 9.92 -11.60 -5.23
N ILE A 175 11.22 -11.30 -5.23
CA ILE A 175 12.22 -12.02 -4.46
C ILE A 175 12.81 -11.08 -3.40
N PHE A 176 12.64 -11.45 -2.12
CA PHE A 176 13.39 -10.88 -1.02
C PHE A 176 14.60 -11.78 -0.75
N GLU A 177 15.77 -11.41 -1.29
CA GLU A 177 17.02 -12.08 -0.99
C GLU A 177 17.87 -11.21 -0.06
N SER A 178 18.48 -11.84 0.96
CA SER A 178 19.52 -11.18 1.74
C SER A 178 20.75 -10.98 0.86
N LYS A 179 21.20 -9.74 0.65
CA LYS A 179 22.52 -9.49 0.06
C LYS A 179 23.57 -10.23 0.89
N GLN A 180 24.19 -11.25 0.30
CA GLN A 180 25.40 -11.82 0.87
C GLN A 180 26.52 -10.80 0.63
N PHE A 181 26.94 -10.11 1.68
CA PHE A 181 28.15 -9.31 1.64
C PHE A 181 29.33 -10.28 1.67
N THR A 182 29.86 -10.62 0.50
CA THR A 182 31.17 -11.28 0.33
C THR A 182 32.30 -10.29 0.38
#